data_AF-N0ATP0-F1
#
_entry.id   AF-N0ATP0-F1
#
_cell.length_a   1.000
_cell.length_b   1.000
_cell.length_c   1.000
_cell.angle_alpha   90.00
_cell.angle_beta   90.00
_cell.angle_gamma   90.00
#
_symmetry.space_group_name_H-M   'P 1'
#
loop_
_entity.id
_entity.type
_entity.pdbx_description
1 polymer ?
#
loop_
_entity_poly.entity_id
_entity_poly.type
_entity_poly.pdbx_seq_one_letter_code
_entity_poly.pdbx_strand_id
1 'polypeptide(L)'
;MLKGVIILKNNTIENVTKDQSELVFKFMELLFSEDVEGYWDCISKVDQARVYGMYRVVAETDIYDDISFFDYVKHYFKPKQEEIYERVKEHPGLATHVRYTDEGEVLLYLLQDVQVPRVYIAETQEYVFPITLTIDTEVSNGEVNAKWKVRLYTDQNYKDLSSD
;
A
#
# COMPACT_ATOMS: atom_id res chain seq x y z
N MET A 1 -0.53 -0.01 13.26
CA MET A 1 -1.02 1.37 13.44
C MET A 1 0.11 2.23 13.97
N LEU A 2 0.42 3.35 13.30
CA LEU A 2 1.52 4.24 13.68
C LEU A 2 0.94 5.56 14.20
N LYS A 3 1.52 6.09 15.28
CA LYS A 3 1.30 7.49 15.66
C LYS A 3 2.13 8.34 14.71
N GLY A 4 1.47 9.01 13.76
CA GLY A 4 2.14 9.93 12.85
C GLY A 4 2.13 11.34 13.42
N VAL A 5 3.27 12.03 13.36
CA VAL A 5 3.30 13.48 13.57
C VAL A 5 3.10 14.17 12.22
N ILE A 6 2.02 14.94 12.10
CA ILE A 6 1.83 15.85 10.96
C ILE A 6 2.63 17.11 11.28
N ILE A 7 3.83 17.22 10.69
CA ILE A 7 4.73 18.36 10.86
C ILE A 7 4.64 19.24 9.62
N LEU A 8 4.24 20.50 9.79
CA LEU A 8 4.42 21.55 8.79
C LEU A 8 5.73 22.28 9.09
N LYS A 9 6.86 21.78 8.58
CA LYS A 9 8.12 22.55 8.58
C LYS A 9 8.65 22.64 7.17
N ASN A 10 8.90 23.89 6.75
CA ASN A 10 9.50 24.44 5.54
C ASN A 10 10.57 23.61 4.80
N ASN A 11 10.24 22.39 4.38
CA ASN A 11 10.86 21.71 3.24
C ASN A 11 9.80 21.64 2.15
N THR A 12 10.21 21.75 0.89
CA THR A 12 9.34 21.81 -0.30
C THR A 12 8.16 20.85 -0.17
N ILE A 13 6.98 21.41 0.11
CA ILE A 13 5.78 20.61 0.33
C ILE A 13 5.24 20.27 -1.06
N GLU A 14 5.50 19.07 -1.54
CA GLU A 14 4.91 18.58 -2.78
C GLU A 14 3.48 18.12 -2.52
N ASN A 15 2.57 18.50 -3.42
CA ASN A 15 1.17 18.09 -3.35
C ASN A 15 1.01 16.69 -3.93
N VAL A 16 0.06 15.94 -3.38
CA VAL A 16 -0.37 14.68 -3.98
C VAL A 16 -0.89 14.94 -5.39
N THR A 17 -0.35 14.21 -6.35
CA THR A 17 -0.81 14.27 -7.74
C THR A 17 -2.11 13.50 -7.91
N LYS A 18 -2.84 13.80 -8.99
CA LYS A 18 -4.09 13.11 -9.30
C LYS A 18 -3.89 11.59 -9.41
N ASP A 19 -2.91 11.15 -10.18
CA ASP A 19 -2.61 9.73 -10.40
C ASP A 19 -2.32 8.97 -9.09
N GLN A 20 -1.58 9.61 -8.17
CA GLN A 20 -1.28 9.05 -6.84
C GLN A 20 -2.55 8.91 -6.01
N SER A 21 -3.41 9.95 -5.98
CA SER A 21 -4.68 9.89 -5.25
C SER A 21 -5.64 8.86 -5.83
N GLU A 22 -5.75 8.78 -7.16
CA GLU A 22 -6.61 7.81 -7.84
C GLU A 22 -6.13 6.38 -7.59
N LEU A 23 -4.83 6.13 -7.60
CA LEU A 23 -4.28 4.82 -7.26
C LEU A 23 -4.57 4.44 -5.82
N VAL A 24 -4.42 5.36 -4.86
CA VAL A 24 -4.74 5.08 -3.44
C VAL A 24 -6.20 4.69 -3.28
N PHE A 25 -7.12 5.46 -3.85
CA PHE A 25 -8.55 5.15 -3.74
C PHE A 25 -8.92 3.86 -4.47
N LYS A 26 -8.36 3.63 -5.66
CA LYS A 26 -8.52 2.38 -6.41
C LYS A 26 -8.00 1.18 -5.62
N PHE A 27 -6.85 1.30 -4.98
CA PHE A 27 -6.30 0.26 -4.12
C PHE A 27 -7.23 -0.03 -2.95
N MET A 28 -7.73 1.01 -2.27
CA MET A 28 -8.67 0.86 -1.16
C MET A 28 -9.97 0.17 -1.59
N GLU A 29 -10.53 0.55 -2.74
CA GLU A 29 -11.70 -0.10 -3.31
C GLU A 29 -11.44 -1.59 -3.57
N LEU A 30 -10.35 -1.90 -4.28
CA LEU A 30 -10.00 -3.28 -4.64
C LEU A 30 -9.65 -4.14 -3.43
N LEU A 31 -8.97 -3.55 -2.44
CA LEU A 31 -8.61 -4.20 -1.17
C LEU A 31 -9.86 -4.72 -0.45
N PHE A 32 -11.00 -4.05 -0.52
CA PHE A 32 -12.24 -4.51 0.12
C PHE A 32 -13.26 -5.11 -0.85
N SER A 33 -12.87 -5.33 -2.11
CA SER A 33 -13.70 -5.96 -3.13
C SER A 33 -13.39 -7.45 -3.29
N GLU A 34 -14.21 -8.14 -4.10
CA GLU A 34 -13.96 -9.52 -4.55
C GLU A 34 -13.00 -9.59 -5.75
N ASP A 35 -12.58 -8.45 -6.32
CA ASP A 35 -11.70 -8.39 -7.50
C ASP A 35 -10.23 -8.60 -7.10
N VAL A 36 -9.85 -9.87 -6.97
CA VAL A 36 -8.50 -10.29 -6.59
C VAL A 36 -7.49 -9.96 -7.68
N GLU A 37 -7.87 -10.04 -8.97
CA GLU A 37 -6.96 -9.74 -10.08
C GLU A 37 -6.66 -8.25 -10.15
N GLY A 38 -7.67 -7.39 -10.01
CA GLY A 38 -7.50 -5.95 -9.95
C GLY A 38 -6.66 -5.54 -8.74
N TYR A 39 -6.94 -6.11 -7.57
CA TYR A 39 -6.12 -5.92 -6.37
C TYR A 39 -4.66 -6.33 -6.62
N TRP A 40 -4.45 -7.50 -7.22
CA TRP A 40 -3.12 -8.01 -7.52
C TRP A 40 -2.36 -7.09 -8.48
N ASP A 41 -3.01 -6.60 -9.56
CA ASP A 41 -2.40 -5.66 -10.48
C ASP A 41 -2.04 -4.33 -9.79
N CYS A 42 -2.76 -3.87 -8.77
CA CYS A 42 -2.43 -2.62 -8.09
C CYS A 42 -1.11 -2.67 -7.30
N ILE A 43 -0.59 -3.86 -7.00
CA ILE A 43 0.61 -4.08 -6.20
C ILE A 43 1.86 -4.05 -7.09
N SER A 44 2.98 -3.55 -6.55
CA SER A 44 4.27 -3.51 -7.24
C SER A 44 4.79 -4.91 -7.62
N LYS A 45 5.47 -5.02 -8.76
CA LYS A 45 6.07 -6.28 -9.25
C LYS A 45 7.01 -6.93 -8.23
N VAL A 46 7.73 -6.12 -7.44
CA VAL A 46 8.63 -6.62 -6.40
C VAL A 46 7.86 -7.30 -5.26
N ASP A 47 6.78 -6.67 -4.80
CA ASP A 47 5.93 -7.27 -3.77
C ASP A 47 5.16 -8.48 -4.32
N GLN A 48 4.73 -8.41 -5.59
CA GLN A 48 4.13 -9.55 -6.27
C GLN A 48 5.09 -10.76 -6.31
N ALA A 49 6.36 -10.54 -6.66
CA ALA A 49 7.37 -11.58 -6.65
C ALA A 49 7.59 -12.17 -5.24
N ARG A 50 7.58 -11.32 -4.20
CA ARG A 50 7.69 -11.76 -2.80
C ARG A 50 6.53 -12.65 -2.39
N VAL A 51 5.30 -12.23 -2.66
CA VAL A 51 4.09 -12.98 -2.32
C VAL A 51 4.02 -14.30 -3.09
N TYR A 52 4.43 -14.30 -4.36
CA TYR A 52 4.55 -15.52 -5.14
C TYR A 52 5.57 -16.49 -4.55
N GLY A 53 6.72 -16.00 -4.07
CA GLY A 53 7.70 -16.79 -3.34
C GLY A 53 7.12 -17.42 -2.06
N MET A 54 6.36 -16.64 -1.28
CA MET A 54 5.67 -17.13 -0.07
C MET A 54 4.65 -18.23 -0.41
N TYR A 55 3.86 -18.03 -1.47
CA TYR A 55 2.92 -19.03 -1.96
C TYR A 55 3.62 -20.34 -2.32
N ARG A 56 4.75 -20.27 -3.06
CA ARG A 56 5.49 -21.47 -3.47
C ARG A 56 5.93 -22.32 -2.28
N VAL A 57 6.41 -21.70 -1.21
CA VAL A 57 6.80 -22.42 0.02
C VAL A 57 5.59 -23.11 0.66
N VAL A 58 4.43 -22.43 0.70
CA VAL A 58 3.19 -22.99 1.25
C VAL A 58 2.67 -24.15 0.40
N ALA A 59 2.67 -24.01 -0.93
CA ALA A 59 2.24 -25.04 -1.87
C ALA A 59 3.14 -26.28 -1.87
N GLU A 60 4.40 -26.14 -1.47
CA GLU A 60 5.35 -27.25 -1.28
C GLU A 60 5.17 -27.95 0.08
N THR A 61 4.27 -27.47 0.96
CA THR A 61 3.96 -28.11 2.25
C THR A 61 2.70 -28.96 2.17
N ASP A 62 2.73 -30.19 2.68
CA ASP A 62 1.59 -31.14 2.73
C ASP A 62 0.40 -30.66 3.61
N ILE A 63 0.44 -29.42 4.12
CA ILE A 63 -0.58 -28.84 5.02
C ILE A 63 -1.69 -28.16 4.21
N TYR A 64 -1.39 -27.71 2.99
CA TYR A 64 -2.29 -26.95 2.14
C TYR A 64 -2.46 -27.66 0.78
N ASP A 65 -3.20 -28.77 0.79
CA ASP A 65 -3.52 -29.51 -0.43
C ASP A 65 -4.18 -28.59 -1.48
N ASP A 66 -3.54 -28.50 -2.64
CA ASP A 66 -4.03 -27.98 -3.92
C ASP A 66 -4.68 -26.57 -3.90
N ILE A 67 -4.15 -25.66 -3.08
CA ILE A 67 -4.60 -24.25 -3.11
C ILE A 67 -4.04 -23.52 -4.34
N SER A 68 -4.93 -22.89 -5.12
CA SER A 68 -4.52 -22.03 -6.25
C SER A 68 -3.84 -20.76 -5.76
N PHE A 69 -2.99 -20.15 -6.60
CA PHE A 69 -2.31 -18.91 -6.23
C PHE A 69 -3.30 -17.77 -5.88
N PHE A 70 -4.35 -17.60 -6.69
CA PHE A 70 -5.33 -16.53 -6.43
C PHE A 70 -6.19 -16.82 -5.19
N ASP A 71 -6.45 -18.09 -4.87
CA ASP A 71 -7.09 -18.44 -3.60
C ASP A 71 -6.17 -18.16 -2.42
N TYR A 72 -4.87 -18.40 -2.55
CA TYR A 72 -3.89 -18.00 -1.54
C TYR A 72 -3.91 -16.49 -1.33
N VAL A 73 -3.88 -15.71 -2.41
CA VAL A 73 -3.96 -14.25 -2.35
C VAL A 73 -5.24 -13.81 -1.64
N LYS A 74 -6.38 -14.36 -2.06
CA LYS A 74 -7.72 -14.01 -1.55
C LYS A 74 -7.89 -14.35 -0.06
N HIS A 75 -7.46 -15.53 0.37
CA HIS A 75 -7.82 -16.07 1.68
C HIS A 75 -6.74 -15.91 2.75
N TYR A 76 -5.49 -15.65 2.37
CA TYR A 76 -4.37 -15.62 3.32
C TYR A 76 -3.56 -14.33 3.27
N PHE A 77 -3.38 -13.75 2.09
CA PHE A 77 -2.55 -12.56 1.92
C PHE A 77 -3.34 -11.25 2.03
N LYS A 78 -4.35 -11.07 1.18
CA LYS A 78 -5.22 -9.89 1.14
C LYS A 78 -5.92 -9.61 2.49
N PRO A 79 -6.44 -10.60 3.23
CA PRO A 79 -7.12 -10.34 4.51
C PRO A 79 -6.22 -9.68 5.57
N LYS A 80 -4.92 -10.00 5.59
CA LYS A 80 -3.97 -9.35 6.51
C LYS A 80 -3.84 -7.85 6.25
N GLN A 81 -4.04 -7.42 5.01
CA GLN A 81 -4.04 -6.00 4.65
C GLN A 81 -5.39 -5.35 4.93
N GLU A 82 -6.49 -6.05 4.67
CA GLU A 82 -7.83 -5.61 5.07
C GLU A 82 -7.85 -5.25 6.56
N GLU A 83 -7.28 -6.10 7.42
CA GLU A 83 -7.15 -5.84 8.87
C GLU A 83 -6.40 -4.53 9.19
N ILE A 84 -5.38 -4.18 8.42
CA ILE A 84 -4.59 -2.94 8.62
C ILE A 84 -5.44 -1.71 8.28
N TYR A 85 -6.20 -1.78 7.18
CA TYR A 85 -6.92 -0.63 6.62
C TYR A 85 -8.40 -0.59 6.98
N GLU A 86 -8.91 -1.55 7.77
CA GLU A 86 -10.32 -1.68 8.13
C GLU A 86 -10.92 -0.38 8.66
N ARG A 87 -10.14 0.37 9.46
CA ARG A 87 -10.57 1.63 10.09
C ARG A 87 -10.69 2.81 9.13
N VAL A 88 -10.18 2.69 7.91
CA VAL A 88 -10.23 3.75 6.88
C VAL A 88 -11.01 3.30 5.64
N LYS A 89 -11.81 2.24 5.75
CA LYS A 89 -12.57 1.67 4.63
C LYS A 89 -13.67 2.59 4.08
N GLU A 90 -14.53 3.15 4.94
CA GLU A 90 -15.75 3.82 4.49
C GLU A 90 -15.54 5.30 4.12
N HIS A 91 -14.72 6.02 4.89
CA HIS A 91 -14.48 7.46 4.71
C HIS A 91 -13.01 7.84 4.88
N PRO A 92 -12.10 7.30 4.04
CA PRO A 92 -10.69 7.66 4.10
C PRO A 92 -10.48 9.11 3.66
N GLY A 93 -9.95 9.94 4.55
CA GLY A 93 -9.32 11.19 4.15
C GLY A 93 -7.90 10.93 3.67
N LEU A 94 -7.51 11.49 2.52
CA LEU A 94 -6.13 11.43 2.04
C LEU A 94 -5.40 12.73 2.39
N ALA A 95 -4.18 12.62 2.93
CA ALA A 95 -3.32 13.77 3.14
C ALA A 95 -3.03 14.50 1.80
N THR A 96 -3.02 15.83 1.79
CA THR A 96 -2.84 16.63 0.56
C THR A 96 -1.39 16.73 0.12
N HIS A 97 -0.45 16.31 0.96
CA HIS A 97 0.98 16.44 0.72
C HIS A 97 1.66 15.07 0.76
N VAL A 98 2.59 14.87 -0.16
CA VAL A 98 3.42 13.65 -0.20
C VAL A 98 4.55 13.76 0.81
N ARG A 99 4.98 12.59 1.31
CA ARG A 99 6.28 12.40 1.92
C ARG A 99 7.06 11.39 1.11
N TYR A 100 8.34 11.22 1.44
CA TYR A 100 9.19 10.23 0.79
C TYR A 100 9.83 9.32 1.83
N THR A 101 10.00 8.05 1.48
CA THR A 101 10.87 7.13 2.24
C THR A 101 12.34 7.46 1.97
N ASP A 102 13.25 6.84 2.73
CA ASP A 102 14.69 7.02 2.52
C ASP A 102 15.14 6.47 1.15
N GLU A 103 14.38 5.53 0.58
CA GLU A 103 14.55 4.96 -0.75
C GLU A 103 13.92 5.80 -1.87
N GLY A 104 13.27 6.92 -1.53
CA GLY A 104 12.63 7.82 -2.49
C GLY A 104 11.24 7.42 -2.94
N GLU A 105 10.60 6.45 -2.27
CA GLU A 105 9.22 6.06 -2.57
C GLU A 105 8.22 7.05 -1.98
N VAL A 106 7.06 7.20 -2.61
CA VAL A 106 6.05 8.19 -2.20
C VAL A 106 5.24 7.62 -1.04
N LEU A 107 5.28 8.30 0.10
CA LEU A 107 4.53 7.94 1.30
C LEU A 107 3.33 8.87 1.48
N LEU A 108 2.14 8.29 1.46
CA LEU A 108 0.85 8.95 1.66
C LEU A 108 0.21 8.48 2.97
N TYR A 109 -0.62 9.32 3.57
CA TYR A 109 -1.33 8.97 4.78
C TYR A 109 -2.83 9.07 4.59
N LEU A 110 -3.51 7.98 4.94
CA LEU A 110 -4.96 7.96 5.14
C LEU A 110 -5.29 8.32 6.58
N LEU A 111 -6.38 9.07 6.73
CA LEU A 111 -6.96 9.52 7.99
C LEU A 111 -8.37 8.94 8.10
N GLN A 112 -8.72 8.51 9.30
CA GLN A 112 -10.04 7.98 9.61
C GLN A 112 -11.09 9.11 9.75
N ASP A 113 -12.31 8.83 9.27
CA ASP A 113 -13.53 9.65 9.49
C ASP A 113 -13.39 11.13 9.07
N VAL A 114 -12.80 11.38 7.91
CA VAL A 114 -12.65 12.74 7.36
C VAL A 114 -13.87 13.09 6.50
N GLN A 115 -14.88 13.71 7.12
CA GLN A 115 -16.07 14.22 6.41
C GLN A 115 -15.85 15.59 5.76
N VAL A 116 -14.90 16.38 6.29
CA VAL A 116 -14.57 17.73 5.80
C VAL A 116 -13.05 17.90 5.80
N PRO A 117 -12.44 18.54 4.79
CA PRO A 117 -11.00 18.81 4.77
C PRO A 117 -10.55 19.52 6.05
N ARG A 118 -9.52 18.97 6.71
CA ARG A 118 -8.91 19.55 7.92
C ARG A 118 -7.60 20.22 7.55
N VAL A 119 -7.41 21.47 8.00
CA VAL A 119 -6.14 22.18 7.91
C VAL A 119 -5.55 22.27 9.30
N TYR A 120 -4.42 21.62 9.53
CA TYR A 120 -3.70 21.69 10.78
C TYR A 120 -2.76 22.90 10.73
N ILE A 121 -2.92 23.84 11.67
CA ILE A 121 -2.08 25.06 11.77
C ILE A 121 -0.95 24.93 12.80
N ALA A 122 -0.87 23.78 13.46
CA ALA A 122 0.16 23.42 14.44
C ALA A 122 0.46 21.92 14.35
N GLU A 123 1.62 21.50 14.85
CA GLU A 123 1.99 20.08 14.91
C GLU A 123 0.92 19.29 15.69
N THR A 124 0.32 18.32 15.02
CA THR A 124 -0.77 17.51 15.57
C THR A 124 -0.41 16.04 15.41
N GLN A 125 -0.61 15.27 16.49
CA GLN A 125 -0.48 13.82 16.45
C GLN A 125 -1.83 13.20 16.12
N GLU A 126 -1.88 12.48 15.01
CA GLU A 126 -3.07 11.77 14.55
C GLU A 126 -2.71 10.31 14.28
N TYR A 127 -3.71 9.44 14.41
CA TYR A 127 -3.57 8.07 13.93
C TYR A 127 -3.69 8.09 12.42
N VAL A 128 -2.64 7.63 11.75
CA VAL A 128 -2.55 7.61 10.29
C VAL A 128 -2.28 6.20 9.79
N PHE A 129 -2.75 5.94 8.58
CA PHE A 129 -2.57 4.67 7.88
C PHE A 129 -1.71 4.95 6.65
N PRO A 130 -0.41 4.61 6.70
CA PRO A 130 0.49 4.88 5.58
C PRO A 130 0.17 3.98 4.39
N ILE A 131 0.20 4.55 3.18
CA ILE A 131 0.28 3.82 1.92
C ILE A 131 1.53 4.31 1.20
N THR A 132 2.41 3.39 0.83
CA THR A 132 3.57 3.70 0.02
C THR A 132 3.27 3.41 -1.45
N LEU A 133 3.67 4.31 -2.33
CA LEU A 133 3.57 4.18 -3.78
C LEU A 133 4.97 4.15 -4.38
N THR A 134 5.13 3.31 -5.39
CA THR A 134 6.36 3.15 -6.15
C THR A 134 6.04 3.17 -7.64
N ILE A 135 7.06 3.30 -8.48
CA ILE A 135 6.90 3.27 -9.94
C ILE A 135 7.47 1.95 -10.46
N ASP A 136 6.61 1.14 -11.06
CA ASP A 136 7.06 0.02 -11.86
C ASP A 136 7.31 0.49 -13.30
N THR A 137 8.45 0.10 -13.84
CA THR A 137 8.81 0.35 -15.25
C THR A 137 8.79 -0.94 -16.04
N GLU A 138 8.24 -0.90 -17.25
CA GLU A 138 8.30 -1.99 -18.21
C GLU A 138 8.69 -1.49 -19.59
N VAL A 139 9.48 -2.29 -20.31
CA VAL A 139 9.83 -2.00 -21.69
C VAL A 139 8.96 -2.88 -22.58
N SER A 140 8.14 -2.26 -23.42
CA SER A 140 7.32 -2.95 -24.40
C SER A 140 7.44 -2.24 -25.75
N ASN A 141 7.65 -2.99 -26.83
CA ASN A 141 7.84 -2.45 -28.19
C ASN A 141 8.91 -1.34 -28.32
N GLY A 142 9.93 -1.35 -27.46
CA GLY A 142 10.98 -0.32 -27.45
C GLY A 142 10.63 0.95 -26.68
N GLU A 143 9.46 1.03 -26.07
CA GLU A 143 9.02 2.15 -25.23
C GLU A 143 9.10 1.80 -23.74
N VAL A 144 9.55 2.76 -22.93
CA VAL A 144 9.55 2.64 -21.46
C VAL A 144 8.21 3.13 -20.94
N ASN A 145 7.44 2.22 -20.34
CA ASN A 145 6.17 2.51 -19.70
C ASN A 145 6.38 2.53 -18.19
N ALA A 146 6.05 3.65 -17.54
CA ALA A 146 6.10 3.81 -16.09
C ALA A 146 4.67 3.83 -15.54
N LYS A 147 4.41 3.04 -14.50
CA LYS A 147 3.10 2.96 -13.84
C LYS A 147 3.27 3.03 -12.33
N TRP A 148 2.47 3.89 -11.70
CA TRP A 148 2.36 3.89 -10.24
C TRP A 148 1.75 2.57 -9.75
N LYS A 149 2.31 2.04 -8.67
CA LYS A 149 1.87 0.82 -7.99
C LYS A 149 1.96 1.01 -6.48
N VAL A 150 1.16 0.25 -5.75
CA VAL A 150 1.21 0.22 -4.28
C VAL A 150 2.38 -0.65 -3.84
N ARG A 151 3.18 -0.09 -2.95
CA ARG A 151 4.29 -0.76 -2.28
C ARG A 151 3.84 -1.17 -0.89
N LEU A 152 3.77 -2.47 -0.66
CA LEU A 152 3.27 -3.05 0.58
C LEU A 152 4.40 -3.36 1.58
N TYR A 153 5.58 -3.73 1.06
CA TYR A 153 6.72 -4.12 1.88
C TYR A 153 7.87 -3.10 1.76
N THR A 154 7.89 -2.16 2.72
CA THR A 154 8.93 -1.13 2.91
C THR A 154 9.58 -1.21 4.30
N ASP A 155 9.73 -2.41 4.83
CA ASP A 155 8.93 -2.74 6.00
C ASP A 155 9.59 -2.69 7.41
N GLN A 156 8.74 -2.46 8.42
CA GLN A 156 8.99 -2.77 9.84
C GLN A 156 8.28 -4.05 10.31
N ASN A 157 7.39 -4.65 9.51
CA ASN A 157 6.55 -5.79 9.88
C ASN A 157 7.19 -7.17 9.59
N TYR A 158 8.39 -7.19 9.00
CA TYR A 158 9.14 -8.38 8.58
C TYR A 158 10.59 -8.33 9.04
N LYS A 159 10.95 -7.41 9.95
CA LYS A 159 12.24 -7.49 10.68
C LYS A 159 12.45 -8.90 11.27
N ASP A 160 11.37 -9.50 11.76
CA ASP A 160 11.41 -10.82 12.41
C ASP A 160 11.37 -12.01 11.43
N LEU A 161 11.27 -11.76 10.11
CA LEU A 161 11.40 -12.79 9.06
C LEU A 161 12.79 -12.77 8.39
N SER A 162 13.67 -11.90 8.87
CA SER A 162 15.09 -11.82 8.47
C SER A 162 16.06 -12.24 9.58
N SER A 163 15.53 -12.65 10.73
CA SER A 163 16.28 -13.20 11.84
C SER A 163 16.11 -14.72 11.89
N ASP A 164 17.22 -15.38 11.55
CA ASP A 164 17.59 -16.80 11.60
C ASP A 164 17.23 -17.69 10.39
#